data_AF-A0A8H2WH61-F1
#
_entry.id   AF-A0A8H2WH61-F1
#
_cell.length_a   1.000
_cell.length_b   1.000
_cell.length_c   1.000
_cell.angle_alpha   90.00
_cell.angle_beta   90.00
_cell.angle_gamma   90.00
#
_symmetry.space_group_name_H-M   'P 1'
#
loop_
_entity.id
_entity.type
_entity.pdbx_description
1 polymer ?
#
loop_
_entity_poly.entity_id
_entity_poly.type
_entity_poly.pdbx_seq_one_letter_code
_entity_poly.pdbx_strand_id
1 'polypeptide(L)'
;MSNIGVPSGQARPERSLYTFRLLDPAITNGHCVIEAKAELDSSIRWNPDCPSDPQFNLSAMIGNDNASFKWGRSAFERTGCDFKLIDEPGTCACILAGKLVDLNGEYRDAFINLDERLKVEEYIDAGTNETYHRLTGKEYPTPERTLILCFDGTSNHFSNMNTNVVKLVELLKKDDPSKQMVYYQTGVGTYSPPGTLTSAGLAIASKLDEAVAWYLYQHVIDGYRFLMESHRIGDRIVLIGFSRGAFTARALAGMLHSVGLLPRHNVEHIPFAYEVYKKDISRSGAPLNDAAKKPKPRNVDPAEFKRTFCVPITVDYVGVWDTVASVGALVPQSLPWIDYNPSIMTFRQALALDERRGNFIPSVWDHRRTTMVQDVKEVWFKGEHSDVGGGSAGPENDSYSMLSNISLRLPLSFTEEETSSRLHQQKG
;
A
#
# COMPACT_ATOMS: atom_id res chain seq x y z
N MET A 1 23.47 -6.43 -37.21
CA MET A 1 24.73 -6.66 -36.47
C MET A 1 25.22 -5.32 -35.95
N SER A 2 24.91 -5.02 -34.69
CA SER A 2 25.47 -3.88 -33.98
C SER A 2 25.67 -4.34 -32.53
N ASN A 3 26.94 -4.54 -32.19
CA ASN A 3 27.43 -5.01 -30.91
C ASN A 3 26.98 -4.08 -29.78
N ILE A 4 26.15 -4.58 -28.87
CA ILE A 4 26.02 -4.05 -27.52
C ILE A 4 27.11 -4.76 -26.72
N GLY A 5 28.17 -4.04 -26.37
CA GLY A 5 29.23 -4.55 -25.50
C GLY A 5 28.68 -4.87 -24.13
N VAL A 6 28.49 -6.16 -23.85
CA VAL A 6 28.23 -6.68 -22.51
C VAL A 6 29.58 -6.80 -21.80
N PRO A 7 29.75 -6.27 -20.57
CA PRO A 7 30.97 -6.50 -19.81
C PRO A 7 31.10 -7.99 -19.51
N SER A 8 32.21 -8.58 -19.93
CA SER A 8 32.58 -9.95 -19.64
C SER A 8 32.96 -10.12 -18.15
N GLY A 9 32.34 -11.09 -17.49
CA GLY A 9 32.99 -11.88 -16.43
C GLY A 9 32.73 -11.46 -14.99
N GLN A 10 31.77 -12.13 -14.36
CA GLN A 10 32.00 -13.04 -13.22
C GLN A 10 30.66 -13.73 -12.90
N ALA A 11 30.63 -15.06 -12.97
CA ALA A 11 29.51 -15.83 -12.43
C ALA A 11 29.37 -15.46 -10.95
N ARG A 12 28.21 -14.92 -10.54
CA ARG A 12 27.96 -14.58 -9.14
C ARG A 12 27.89 -15.88 -8.32
N PRO A 13 28.64 -16.00 -7.21
CA PRO A 13 28.70 -17.23 -6.40
C PRO A 13 27.35 -17.65 -5.78
N GLU A 14 26.37 -16.75 -5.70
CA GLU A 14 25.05 -17.04 -5.12
C GLU A 14 24.16 -17.95 -5.99
N ARG A 15 24.33 -17.95 -7.33
CA ARG A 15 23.44 -18.70 -8.25
C ARG A 15 23.68 -20.20 -8.27
N SER A 16 24.79 -20.70 -7.71
CA SER A 16 25.00 -22.15 -7.51
C SER A 16 24.19 -22.71 -6.33
N LEU A 17 23.57 -21.84 -5.53
CA LEU A 17 22.88 -22.22 -4.30
C LEU A 17 21.37 -22.44 -4.51
N TYR A 18 20.79 -21.96 -5.62
CA TYR A 18 19.36 -22.08 -5.90
C TYR A 18 19.02 -22.01 -7.39
N THR A 19 17.89 -22.61 -7.76
CA THR A 19 17.30 -22.56 -9.10
C THR A 19 15.90 -21.94 -9.07
N PHE A 20 15.45 -21.38 -10.18
CA PHE A 20 14.08 -20.87 -10.31
C PHE A 20 13.21 -21.85 -11.07
N ARG A 21 11.96 -22.00 -10.61
CA ARG A 21 10.90 -22.71 -11.32
C ARG A 21 9.67 -21.82 -11.47
N LEU A 22 8.97 -21.93 -12.59
CA LEU A 22 7.64 -21.36 -12.75
C LEU A 22 6.62 -22.24 -12.03
N LEU A 23 5.76 -21.61 -11.23
CA LEU A 23 4.61 -22.28 -10.62
C LEU A 23 3.48 -22.46 -11.64
N ASP A 24 2.66 -23.48 -11.43
CA ASP A 24 1.52 -23.75 -12.30
C ASP A 24 0.52 -22.58 -12.24
N PRO A 25 0.12 -21.98 -13.38
CA PRO A 25 -0.89 -20.93 -13.42
C PRO A 25 -2.21 -21.29 -12.71
N ALA A 26 -2.57 -22.57 -12.63
CA ALA A 26 -3.78 -23.03 -11.93
C ALA A 26 -3.75 -22.79 -10.42
N ILE A 27 -2.57 -22.84 -9.79
CA ILE A 27 -2.40 -22.60 -8.35
C ILE A 27 -2.12 -21.14 -8.01
N THR A 28 -1.78 -20.32 -9.02
CA THR A 28 -1.46 -18.89 -8.87
C THR A 28 -2.56 -17.97 -9.39
N ASN A 29 -3.77 -18.48 -9.66
CA ASN A 29 -4.88 -17.75 -10.25
C ASN A 29 -4.54 -17.08 -11.60
N GLY A 30 -3.71 -17.74 -12.40
CA GLY A 30 -3.29 -17.29 -13.72
C GLY A 30 -2.09 -16.33 -13.72
N HIS A 31 -1.56 -15.96 -12.55
CA HIS A 31 -0.38 -15.11 -12.46
C HIS A 31 0.92 -15.90 -12.72
N CYS A 32 1.89 -15.24 -13.34
CA CYS A 32 3.23 -15.78 -13.52
C CYS A 32 4.03 -15.57 -12.23
N VAL A 33 4.14 -16.64 -11.44
CA VAL A 33 4.89 -16.66 -10.17
C VAL A 33 6.05 -17.62 -10.34
N ILE A 34 7.22 -17.20 -9.87
CA ILE A 34 8.39 -18.07 -9.77
C ILE A 34 8.63 -18.47 -8.33
N GLU A 35 9.30 -19.60 -8.15
CA GLU A 35 9.77 -20.07 -6.85
C GLU A 35 11.27 -20.43 -6.95
N ALA A 36 12.04 -19.98 -5.97
CA ALA A 36 13.41 -20.34 -5.72
C ALA A 36 13.48 -21.65 -4.95
N LYS A 37 14.19 -22.63 -5.51
CA LYS A 37 14.46 -23.90 -4.88
C LYS A 37 15.93 -23.94 -4.48
N ALA A 38 16.22 -24.25 -3.21
CA ALA A 38 17.58 -24.46 -2.75
C ALA A 38 18.16 -25.75 -3.37
N GLU A 39 19.43 -25.70 -3.77
CA GLU A 39 20.18 -26.89 -4.21
C GLU A 39 20.62 -27.76 -3.02
N LEU A 40 20.92 -29.04 -3.26
CA LEU A 40 21.11 -30.06 -2.20
C LEU A 40 22.16 -29.71 -1.14
N ASP A 41 23.17 -28.89 -1.49
CA ASP A 41 24.29 -28.48 -0.63
C ASP A 41 24.29 -26.97 -0.35
N SER A 42 23.14 -26.33 -0.48
CA SER A 42 22.97 -24.89 -0.32
C SER A 42 22.88 -24.47 1.16
N SER A 43 23.46 -23.33 1.51
CA SER A 43 23.24 -22.69 2.81
C SER A 43 21.88 -22.00 2.94
N ILE A 44 21.08 -21.98 1.86
CA ILE A 44 19.79 -21.31 1.82
C ILE A 44 18.76 -22.10 2.61
N ARG A 45 18.13 -21.41 3.56
CA ARG A 45 17.03 -21.94 4.38
C ARG A 45 15.82 -21.03 4.25
N TRP A 46 14.71 -21.57 3.74
CA TRP A 46 13.43 -20.87 3.67
C TRP A 46 12.69 -21.00 5.00
N ASN A 47 11.94 -19.98 5.42
CA ASN A 47 11.16 -20.07 6.65
C ASN A 47 9.97 -21.02 6.45
N PRO A 48 9.85 -22.10 7.24
CA PRO A 48 8.74 -23.04 7.11
C PRO A 48 7.38 -22.40 7.42
N ASP A 49 7.35 -21.35 8.24
CA ASP A 49 6.14 -20.60 8.59
C ASP A 49 5.79 -19.53 7.55
N CYS A 50 6.69 -19.25 6.60
CA CYS A 50 6.49 -18.32 5.48
C CYS A 50 6.75 -19.00 4.12
N PRO A 51 5.80 -19.81 3.61
CA PRO A 51 5.99 -20.56 2.35
C PRO A 51 6.07 -19.66 1.11
N SER A 52 5.80 -18.35 1.24
CA SER A 52 6.02 -17.36 0.19
C SER A 52 7.46 -16.84 0.12
N ASP A 53 8.31 -17.10 1.11
CA ASP A 53 9.72 -16.69 1.08
C ASP A 53 10.45 -17.11 -0.19
N PRO A 54 10.32 -18.34 -0.71
CA PRO A 54 10.96 -18.69 -1.96
C PRO A 54 10.26 -18.10 -3.19
N GLN A 55 9.09 -17.46 -3.07
CA GLN A 55 8.22 -17.12 -4.20
C GLN A 55 8.28 -15.65 -4.59
N PHE A 56 8.10 -15.36 -5.88
CA PHE A 56 8.03 -13.99 -6.39
C PHE A 56 7.05 -13.84 -7.55
N ASN A 57 6.15 -12.86 -7.44
CA ASN A 57 5.12 -12.60 -8.45
C ASN A 57 5.65 -11.71 -9.59
N LEU A 58 6.09 -12.33 -10.69
CA LEU A 58 6.59 -11.60 -11.86
C LEU A 58 5.48 -10.77 -12.54
N SER A 59 4.24 -11.25 -12.53
CA SER A 59 3.09 -10.52 -13.09
C SER A 59 2.83 -9.19 -12.38
N ALA A 60 3.29 -9.00 -11.14
CA ALA A 60 3.18 -7.73 -10.44
C ALA A 60 4.21 -6.68 -10.90
N MET A 61 5.32 -7.11 -11.49
CA MET A 61 6.48 -6.24 -11.74
C MET A 61 6.98 -6.22 -13.18
N ILE A 62 6.49 -7.11 -14.02
CA ILE A 62 6.81 -7.17 -15.44
C ILE A 62 5.53 -6.91 -16.24
N GLY A 63 5.64 -6.14 -17.31
CA GLY A 63 4.57 -5.97 -18.29
C GLY A 63 5.08 -6.11 -19.71
N ASN A 64 4.14 -6.13 -20.65
CA ASN A 64 4.43 -6.06 -22.08
C ASN A 64 4.57 -4.59 -22.51
N ASP A 65 5.64 -4.28 -23.22
CA ASP A 65 5.93 -3.00 -23.87
C ASP A 65 6.24 -3.25 -25.34
N ASN A 66 5.17 -3.39 -26.14
CA ASN A 66 5.23 -3.65 -27.58
C ASN A 66 6.13 -4.86 -27.93
N ALA A 67 5.72 -6.05 -27.52
CA ALA A 67 6.46 -7.31 -27.72
C ALA A 67 7.82 -7.37 -27.02
N SER A 68 8.02 -6.56 -25.98
CA SER A 68 9.19 -6.65 -25.10
C SER A 68 8.77 -6.69 -23.64
N PHE A 69 9.47 -7.45 -22.82
CA PHE A 69 9.25 -7.44 -21.38
C PHE A 69 9.83 -6.16 -20.78
N LYS A 70 9.10 -5.56 -19.84
CA LYS A 70 9.55 -4.36 -19.14
C LYS A 70 9.26 -4.43 -17.65
N TRP A 71 10.32 -4.23 -16.85
CA TRP A 71 10.20 -4.04 -15.42
C TRP A 71 9.45 -2.75 -15.06
N GLY A 72 8.70 -2.76 -13.94
CA GLY A 72 7.90 -1.64 -13.47
C GLY A 72 6.52 -1.51 -14.13
N ARG A 73 6.12 -2.54 -14.89
CA ARG A 73 4.75 -2.71 -15.41
C ARG A 73 4.13 -3.95 -14.78
N SER A 74 2.96 -4.39 -15.24
CA SER A 74 2.29 -5.58 -14.72
C SER A 74 1.53 -6.34 -15.80
N ALA A 75 1.14 -7.57 -15.45
CA ALA A 75 0.18 -8.40 -16.17
C ALA A 75 0.59 -8.75 -17.61
N PHE A 76 1.89 -8.97 -17.86
CA PHE A 76 2.39 -9.38 -19.17
C PHE A 76 1.73 -10.67 -19.69
N GLU A 77 1.33 -11.57 -18.79
CA GLU A 77 0.72 -12.86 -19.08
C GLU A 77 -0.62 -12.75 -19.80
N ARG A 78 -1.30 -11.59 -19.68
CA ARG A 78 -2.56 -11.33 -20.39
C ARG A 78 -2.37 -11.05 -21.87
N THR A 79 -1.15 -10.69 -22.27
CA THR A 79 -0.79 -10.31 -23.64
C THR A 79 0.35 -11.17 -24.17
N GLY A 80 0.51 -12.36 -23.62
CA GLY A 80 1.59 -13.25 -23.96
C GLY A 80 1.29 -14.70 -23.65
N CYS A 81 2.17 -15.57 -24.10
CA CYS A 81 2.05 -17.02 -23.95
C CYS A 81 3.43 -17.69 -23.95
N ASP A 82 3.44 -19.01 -23.77
CA ASP A 82 4.63 -19.87 -23.87
C ASP A 82 5.78 -19.45 -22.93
N PHE A 83 5.44 -18.97 -21.74
CA PHE A 83 6.42 -18.53 -20.75
C PHE A 83 7.25 -19.70 -20.21
N LYS A 84 8.56 -19.53 -20.21
CA LYS A 84 9.54 -20.50 -19.70
C LYS A 84 10.75 -19.78 -19.14
N LEU A 85 11.43 -20.46 -18.20
CA LEU A 85 12.73 -20.04 -17.73
C LEU A 85 13.80 -20.74 -18.55
N ILE A 86 14.81 -19.98 -18.99
CA ILE A 86 16.00 -20.49 -19.67
C ILE A 86 17.23 -19.90 -18.99
N ASP A 87 18.30 -20.67 -18.88
CA ASP A 87 19.57 -20.17 -18.39
C ASP A 87 20.42 -19.67 -19.57
N GLU A 88 20.93 -18.45 -19.45
CA GLU A 88 21.78 -17.84 -20.47
C GLU A 88 23.14 -18.58 -20.53
N PRO A 89 23.56 -19.07 -21.72
CA PRO A 89 24.83 -19.76 -21.87
C PRO A 89 26.02 -18.86 -21.48
N GLY A 90 26.82 -19.31 -20.51
CA GLY A 90 28.07 -18.67 -20.10
C GLY A 90 27.96 -17.74 -18.89
N THR A 91 26.82 -17.07 -18.68
CA THR A 91 26.57 -16.23 -17.49
C THR A 91 25.76 -16.98 -16.41
N CYS A 92 25.05 -18.05 -16.79
CA CYS A 92 24.05 -18.73 -15.98
C CYS A 92 22.94 -17.78 -15.47
N ALA A 93 22.69 -16.68 -16.18
CA ALA A 93 21.62 -15.76 -15.83
C ALA A 93 20.26 -16.39 -16.16
N CYS A 94 19.31 -16.30 -15.24
CA CYS A 94 17.97 -16.82 -15.48
C CYS A 94 17.15 -15.82 -16.28
N ILE A 95 16.76 -16.23 -17.48
CA ILE A 95 15.98 -15.45 -18.41
C ILE A 95 14.54 -15.97 -18.42
N LEU A 96 13.58 -15.07 -18.22
CA LEU A 96 12.20 -15.34 -18.59
C LEU A 96 12.07 -15.14 -20.10
N ALA A 97 11.75 -16.21 -20.81
CA ALA A 97 11.44 -16.21 -22.22
C ALA A 97 9.95 -16.49 -22.44
N GLY A 98 9.37 -15.88 -23.46
CA GLY A 98 7.99 -16.16 -23.87
C GLY A 98 7.63 -15.36 -25.11
N LYS A 99 6.37 -15.40 -25.51
CA LYS A 99 5.87 -14.59 -26.61
C LYS A 99 4.99 -13.49 -26.07
N LEU A 100 5.16 -12.28 -26.59
CA LEU A 100 4.36 -11.11 -26.25
C LEU A 100 3.76 -10.52 -27.53
N VAL A 101 2.52 -10.04 -27.42
CA VAL A 101 1.81 -9.38 -28.51
C VAL A 101 2.40 -7.97 -28.73
N ASP A 102 2.70 -7.63 -29.97
CA ASP A 102 3.07 -6.27 -30.39
C ASP A 102 1.84 -5.39 -30.65
N LEU A 103 2.05 -4.11 -30.96
CA LEU A 103 0.96 -3.17 -31.25
C LEU A 103 0.13 -3.54 -32.50
N ASN A 104 0.63 -4.42 -33.37
CA ASN A 104 -0.07 -4.92 -34.55
C ASN A 104 -0.87 -6.21 -34.25
N GLY A 105 -0.81 -6.73 -33.02
CA GLY A 105 -1.46 -7.98 -32.64
C GLY A 105 -0.63 -9.24 -32.91
N GLU A 106 0.64 -9.09 -33.34
CA GLU A 106 1.51 -10.21 -33.66
C GLU A 106 2.31 -10.66 -32.42
N TYR A 107 2.36 -11.96 -32.17
CA TYR A 107 3.21 -12.52 -31.13
C TYR A 107 4.67 -12.54 -31.58
N ARG A 108 5.57 -11.96 -30.77
CA ARG A 108 7.02 -12.03 -30.97
C ARG A 108 7.71 -12.59 -29.74
N ASP A 109 8.84 -13.24 -29.95
CA ASP A 109 9.67 -13.75 -28.86
C ASP A 109 10.26 -12.57 -28.06
N ALA A 110 10.12 -12.64 -26.74
CA ALA A 110 10.60 -11.66 -25.79
C ALA A 110 11.41 -12.35 -24.70
N PHE A 111 12.39 -11.63 -24.16
CA PHE A 111 13.32 -12.13 -23.15
C PHE A 111 13.57 -11.04 -22.11
N ILE A 112 13.68 -11.43 -20.83
CA ILE A 112 14.09 -10.53 -19.75
C ILE A 112 14.93 -11.28 -18.75
N ASN A 113 16.05 -10.66 -18.37
CA ASN A 113 16.95 -11.23 -17.38
C ASN A 113 16.40 -10.97 -15.97
N LEU A 114 15.96 -12.04 -15.30
CA LEU A 114 15.40 -11.97 -13.96
C LEU A 114 16.46 -11.59 -12.92
N ASP A 115 17.72 -11.95 -13.15
CA ASP A 115 18.82 -11.57 -12.28
C ASP A 115 19.14 -10.07 -12.33
N GLU A 116 18.61 -9.29 -13.27
CA GLU A 116 18.73 -7.83 -13.21
C GLU A 116 18.02 -7.24 -12.00
N ARG A 117 16.93 -7.88 -11.56
CA ARG A 117 16.01 -7.34 -10.56
C ARG A 117 15.64 -8.30 -9.46
N LEU A 118 16.11 -9.54 -9.43
CA LEU A 118 15.81 -10.47 -8.34
C LEU A 118 17.08 -10.89 -7.60
N LYS A 119 16.96 -11.05 -6.28
CA LYS A 119 18.00 -11.57 -5.37
C LYS A 119 17.35 -12.49 -4.33
N VAL A 120 18.11 -13.45 -3.83
CA VAL A 120 17.77 -14.13 -2.57
C VAL A 120 18.46 -13.34 -1.46
N GLU A 121 17.67 -12.86 -0.50
CA GLU A 121 18.13 -12.03 0.61
C GLU A 121 18.08 -12.83 1.91
N GLU A 122 19.17 -12.77 2.68
CA GLU A 122 19.24 -13.31 4.03
C GLU A 122 18.56 -12.35 5.03
N TYR A 123 17.80 -12.90 5.97
CA TYR A 123 17.19 -12.15 7.07
C TYR A 123 17.16 -12.99 8.36
N ILE A 124 17.07 -12.32 9.51
CA ILE A 124 16.95 -12.96 10.82
C ILE A 124 15.49 -12.86 11.26
N ASP A 125 14.85 -13.99 11.56
CA ASP A 125 13.50 -14.02 12.07
C ASP A 125 13.45 -13.54 13.53
N ALA A 126 12.63 -12.54 13.82
CA ALA A 126 12.61 -11.88 15.13
C ALA A 126 12.01 -12.75 16.25
N GLY A 127 11.19 -13.75 15.92
CA GLY A 127 10.57 -14.64 16.90
C GLY A 127 11.50 -15.77 17.33
N THR A 128 12.22 -16.37 16.37
CA THR A 128 13.07 -17.54 16.58
C THR A 128 14.55 -17.18 16.72
N ASN A 129 14.95 -15.99 16.27
CA ASN A 129 16.35 -15.56 16.14
C ASN A 129 17.18 -16.50 15.25
N GLU A 130 16.52 -17.17 14.30
CA GLU A 130 17.15 -18.01 13.28
C GLU A 130 17.30 -17.27 11.95
N THR A 131 18.32 -17.63 11.19
CA THR A 131 18.59 -17.05 9.86
C THR A 131 17.81 -17.80 8.78
N TYR A 132 17.08 -17.04 7.97
CA TYR A 132 16.30 -17.49 6.83
C TYR A 132 16.61 -16.66 5.59
N HIS A 133 16.08 -17.09 4.45
CA HIS A 133 16.27 -16.46 3.16
C HIS A 133 14.92 -16.20 2.51
N ARG A 134 14.82 -15.17 1.68
CA ARG A 134 13.64 -14.85 0.87
C ARG A 134 14.03 -14.36 -0.52
N LEU A 135 13.25 -14.72 -1.52
CA LEU A 135 13.36 -14.21 -2.88
C LEU A 135 12.71 -12.83 -2.96
N THR A 136 13.49 -11.81 -3.31
CA THR A 136 13.03 -10.42 -3.35
C THR A 136 13.62 -9.67 -4.55
N GLY A 137 13.18 -8.43 -4.75
CA GLY A 137 13.74 -7.53 -5.75
C GLY A 137 15.15 -7.06 -5.39
N LYS A 138 16.05 -6.91 -6.36
CA LYS A 138 17.27 -6.10 -6.24
C LYS A 138 16.85 -4.64 -6.19
N GLU A 139 17.13 -4.00 -5.07
CA GLU A 139 17.08 -2.56 -4.95
C GLU A 139 18.12 -1.95 -5.89
N TYR A 140 17.68 -1.10 -6.83
CA TYR A 140 18.62 -0.17 -7.47
C TYR A 140 18.88 0.99 -6.51
N PRO A 141 20.10 1.55 -6.49
CA PRO A 141 20.48 2.70 -5.68
C PRO A 141 19.88 4.00 -6.24
N THR A 142 18.60 4.01 -6.60
CA THR A 142 17.82 5.24 -6.51
C THR A 142 17.58 5.49 -5.03
N PRO A 143 17.80 6.71 -4.51
CA PRO A 143 17.51 6.97 -3.11
C PRO A 143 16.08 6.52 -2.81
N GLU A 144 15.94 5.68 -1.77
CA GLU A 144 14.68 5.21 -1.18
C GLU A 144 13.89 6.41 -0.66
N ARG A 145 13.36 7.19 -1.58
CA ARG A 145 12.64 8.39 -1.21
C ARG A 145 11.31 7.97 -0.65
N THR A 146 11.06 8.34 0.60
CA THR A 146 9.80 8.03 1.27
C THR A 146 8.82 9.19 1.06
N LEU A 147 7.64 8.91 0.49
CA LEU A 147 6.49 9.82 0.53
C LEU A 147 5.63 9.47 1.73
N ILE A 148 5.54 10.40 2.68
CA ILE A 148 4.77 10.25 3.90
C ILE A 148 3.55 11.16 3.81
N LEU A 149 2.35 10.55 3.73
CA LEU A 149 1.08 11.27 3.68
C LEU A 149 0.39 11.13 5.04
N CYS A 150 0.14 12.26 5.69
CA CYS A 150 -0.41 12.36 7.03
C CYS A 150 -1.81 12.99 6.97
N PHE A 151 -2.83 12.23 7.39
CA PHE A 151 -4.24 12.63 7.38
C PHE A 151 -4.77 12.78 8.81
N ASP A 152 -5.09 14.01 9.21
CA ASP A 152 -5.50 14.28 10.60
C ASP A 152 -7.00 14.02 10.86
N GLY A 153 -7.34 13.85 12.14
CA GLY A 153 -8.71 13.65 12.60
C GLY A 153 -9.56 14.93 12.53
N THR A 154 -10.86 14.78 12.31
CA THR A 154 -11.78 15.92 12.11
C THR A 154 -11.80 16.93 13.27
N SER A 155 -11.86 18.21 12.91
CA SER A 155 -11.81 19.38 13.81
C SER A 155 -10.44 19.62 14.45
N ASN A 156 -9.46 18.77 14.15
CA ASN A 156 -8.08 19.00 14.56
C ASN A 156 -7.37 19.86 13.52
N HIS A 157 -6.79 20.93 14.01
CA HIS A 157 -5.87 21.81 13.32
C HIS A 157 -4.67 22.00 14.23
N PHE A 158 -3.54 22.40 13.64
CA PHE A 158 -2.35 22.74 14.41
C PHE A 158 -2.72 23.74 15.52
N SER A 159 -2.47 23.35 16.77
CA SER A 159 -2.82 24.12 17.95
C SER A 159 -1.88 23.76 19.10
N ASN A 160 -2.15 24.28 20.30
CA ASN A 160 -1.50 23.82 21.53
C ASN A 160 -1.95 22.41 21.97
N MET A 161 -2.94 21.81 21.31
CA MET A 161 -3.47 20.47 21.58
C MET A 161 -3.33 19.59 20.34
N ASN A 162 -2.09 19.30 19.96
CA ASN A 162 -1.78 18.56 18.74
C ASN A 162 -2.11 17.05 18.84
N THR A 163 -2.55 16.49 17.72
CA THR A 163 -2.74 15.04 17.56
C THR A 163 -1.41 14.33 17.39
N ASN A 164 -1.41 13.00 17.51
CA ASN A 164 -0.25 12.18 17.20
C ASN A 164 0.18 12.28 15.73
N VAL A 165 -0.74 12.62 14.82
CA VAL A 165 -0.40 12.92 13.42
C VAL A 165 0.46 14.18 13.33
N VAL A 166 0.07 15.27 14.01
CA VAL A 166 0.86 16.52 14.02
C VAL A 166 2.19 16.33 14.74
N LYS A 167 2.20 15.62 15.88
CA LYS A 167 3.45 15.26 16.59
C LYS A 167 4.39 14.44 15.68
N LEU A 168 3.86 13.51 14.90
CA LEU A 168 4.66 12.79 13.91
C LEU A 168 5.23 13.75 12.86
N VAL A 169 4.39 14.60 12.28
CA VAL A 169 4.81 15.58 11.28
C VAL A 169 5.93 16.47 11.83
N GLU A 170 5.89 16.87 13.09
CA GLU A 170 6.97 17.62 13.75
C GLU A 170 8.31 16.87 13.75
N LEU A 171 8.31 15.54 13.92
CA LEU A 171 9.50 14.70 13.96
C LEU A 171 10.08 14.37 12.58
N LEU A 172 9.29 14.52 11.50
CA LEU A 172 9.70 14.16 10.14
C LEU A 172 10.64 15.20 9.52
N LYS A 173 11.72 14.73 8.89
CA LYS A 173 12.60 15.57 8.04
C LYS A 173 11.86 16.12 6.82
N LYS A 174 12.13 17.37 6.45
CA LYS A 174 11.42 18.10 5.35
C LYS A 174 12.37 18.88 4.45
N ASP A 175 13.65 18.80 4.73
CA ASP A 175 14.72 19.60 4.13
C ASP A 175 15.23 19.01 2.80
N ASP A 176 15.07 17.70 2.58
CA ASP A 176 15.57 17.00 1.39
C ASP A 176 14.46 16.21 0.67
N PRO A 177 13.77 16.80 -0.34
CA PRO A 177 12.73 16.12 -1.11
C PRO A 177 13.26 15.02 -2.03
N SER A 178 14.58 14.83 -2.13
CA SER A 178 15.16 13.66 -2.81
C SER A 178 15.19 12.42 -1.91
N LYS A 179 14.99 12.58 -0.59
CA LYS A 179 14.96 11.49 0.40
C LYS A 179 13.62 11.34 1.08
N GLN A 180 12.92 12.45 1.36
CA GLN A 180 11.63 12.38 2.03
C GLN A 180 10.72 13.53 1.60
N MET A 181 9.49 13.20 1.24
CA MET A 181 8.44 14.19 0.99
C MET A 181 7.32 13.99 2.01
N VAL A 182 6.90 15.06 2.65
CA VAL A 182 5.83 15.03 3.66
C VAL A 182 4.64 15.80 3.14
N TYR A 183 3.48 15.14 3.09
CA TYR A 183 2.19 15.73 2.81
C TYR A 183 1.37 15.68 4.10
N TYR A 184 0.83 16.81 4.55
CA TYR A 184 -0.06 16.88 5.70
C TYR A 184 -1.40 17.49 5.28
N GLN A 185 -2.47 16.83 5.69
CA GLN A 185 -3.84 17.28 5.45
C GLN A 185 -4.58 17.41 6.78
N THR A 186 -5.01 18.63 7.10
CA THR A 186 -5.74 18.98 8.34
C THR A 186 -7.13 18.35 8.35
N GLY A 187 -7.64 18.01 9.53
CA GLY A 187 -8.98 17.49 9.66
C GLY A 187 -10.04 18.60 9.69
N VAL A 188 -11.08 18.54 8.86
CA VAL A 188 -12.14 19.57 8.82
C VAL A 188 -13.38 19.12 9.59
N GLY A 189 -13.92 20.04 10.41
CA GLY A 189 -15.00 19.87 11.39
C GLY A 189 -16.42 19.74 10.84
N THR A 190 -17.06 18.60 11.07
CA THR A 190 -18.53 18.42 10.97
C THR A 190 -18.99 17.53 12.13
N TYR A 191 -19.51 18.13 13.20
CA TYR A 191 -20.13 17.41 14.32
C TYR A 191 -21.64 17.65 14.32
N SER A 192 -22.41 16.57 14.50
CA SER A 192 -23.86 16.64 14.74
C SER A 192 -24.14 16.89 16.23
N PRO A 193 -25.01 17.84 16.60
CA PRO A 193 -25.56 17.94 17.95
C PRO A 193 -26.40 16.69 18.28
N PRO A 194 -26.35 16.15 19.51
CA PRO A 194 -27.19 15.03 19.91
C PRO A 194 -28.67 15.41 19.92
N GLY A 195 -29.51 14.55 19.35
CA GLY A 195 -30.95 14.52 19.58
C GLY A 195 -31.78 15.52 18.79
N THR A 196 -32.45 15.07 17.73
CA THR A 196 -33.86 15.42 17.47
C THR A 196 -34.37 14.59 16.28
N LEU A 197 -35.21 13.59 16.56
CA LEU A 197 -36.03 12.88 15.56
C LEU A 197 -37.18 13.80 15.11
N THR A 198 -36.84 14.89 14.43
CA THR A 198 -37.80 15.80 13.77
C THR A 198 -37.50 15.84 12.28
N SER A 199 -38.49 16.21 11.46
CA SER A 199 -38.30 16.39 10.00
C SER A 199 -37.22 17.43 9.67
N ALA A 200 -37.08 18.47 10.50
CA ALA A 200 -35.99 19.44 10.41
C ALA A 200 -34.63 18.81 10.77
N GLY A 201 -34.58 17.96 11.80
CA GLY A 201 -33.38 17.21 12.19
C GLY A 201 -32.88 16.26 11.10
N LEU A 202 -33.79 15.57 10.39
CA LEU A 202 -33.44 14.71 9.25
C LEU A 202 -32.85 15.50 8.06
N ALA A 203 -33.37 16.70 7.78
CA ALA A 203 -32.85 17.55 6.71
C ALA A 203 -31.47 18.18 7.06
N ILE A 204 -31.21 18.42 8.35
CA ILE A 204 -29.90 18.85 8.83
C ILE A 204 -28.92 17.67 8.75
N ALA A 205 -29.34 16.48 9.18
CA ALA A 205 -28.55 15.26 9.09
C ALA A 205 -28.14 14.95 7.64
N SER A 206 -29.06 15.02 6.67
CA SER A 206 -28.74 14.73 5.27
C SER A 206 -27.71 15.71 4.67
N LYS A 207 -27.77 17.00 5.03
CA LYS A 207 -26.77 18.00 4.60
C LYS A 207 -25.40 17.77 5.24
N LEU A 208 -25.37 17.33 6.50
CA LEU A 208 -24.13 16.97 7.18
C LEU A 208 -23.50 15.72 6.53
N ASP A 209 -24.32 14.72 6.19
CA ASP A 209 -23.87 13.51 5.50
C ASP A 209 -23.27 13.83 4.13
N GLU A 210 -23.90 14.73 3.37
CA GLU A 210 -23.38 15.22 2.10
C GLU A 210 -22.04 15.94 2.27
N ALA A 211 -21.91 16.78 3.30
CA ALA A 211 -20.65 17.48 3.60
C ALA A 211 -19.52 16.52 4.00
N VAL A 212 -19.83 15.49 4.81
CA VAL A 212 -18.87 14.45 5.22
C VAL A 212 -18.42 13.61 4.02
N ALA A 213 -19.34 13.25 3.12
CA ALA A 213 -19.02 12.50 1.90
C ALA A 213 -18.18 13.33 0.92
N TRP A 214 -18.53 14.60 0.72
CA TRP A 214 -17.74 15.55 -0.07
C TRP A 214 -16.32 15.72 0.47
N TYR A 215 -16.22 15.85 1.80
CA TYR A 215 -14.95 15.99 2.48
C TYR A 215 -14.04 14.76 2.31
N LEU A 216 -14.58 13.56 2.52
CA LEU A 216 -13.86 12.31 2.29
C LEU A 216 -13.38 12.19 0.83
N TYR A 217 -14.27 12.50 -0.13
CA TYR A 217 -13.94 12.54 -1.56
C TYR A 217 -12.74 13.46 -1.83
N GLN A 218 -12.79 14.69 -1.34
CA GLN A 218 -11.76 15.69 -1.57
C GLN A 218 -10.43 15.24 -0.98
N HIS A 219 -10.45 14.70 0.24
CA HIS A 219 -9.25 14.28 0.94
C HIS A 219 -8.52 13.11 0.27
N VAL A 220 -9.28 12.09 -0.16
CA VAL A 220 -8.71 10.95 -0.90
C VAL A 220 -8.13 11.41 -2.24
N ILE A 221 -8.83 12.28 -2.97
CA ILE A 221 -8.37 12.77 -4.28
C ILE A 221 -7.14 13.67 -4.17
N ASP A 222 -7.04 14.51 -3.13
CA ASP A 222 -5.87 15.36 -2.95
C ASP A 222 -4.62 14.54 -2.58
N GLY A 223 -4.76 13.54 -1.71
CA GLY A 223 -3.68 12.59 -1.44
C GLY A 223 -3.28 11.79 -2.67
N TYR A 224 -4.27 11.34 -3.46
CA TYR A 224 -4.03 10.66 -4.74
C TYR A 224 -3.31 11.56 -5.74
N ARG A 225 -3.74 12.82 -5.89
CA ARG A 225 -3.09 13.82 -6.75
C ARG A 225 -1.65 14.07 -6.32
N PHE A 226 -1.38 14.20 -5.02
CA PHE A 226 -0.02 14.37 -4.50
C PHE A 226 0.89 13.20 -4.91
N LEU A 227 0.41 11.96 -4.75
CA LEU A 227 1.14 10.77 -5.20
C LEU A 227 1.33 10.79 -6.72
N MET A 228 0.29 11.12 -7.47
CA MET A 228 0.31 11.19 -8.93
C MET A 228 1.39 12.17 -9.42
N GLU A 229 1.50 13.31 -8.74
CA GLU A 229 2.44 14.38 -9.06
C GLU A 229 3.87 14.15 -8.56
N SER A 230 4.05 13.32 -7.53
CA SER A 230 5.31 13.22 -6.81
C SER A 230 6.01 11.88 -6.99
N HIS A 231 5.27 10.78 -7.08
CA HIS A 231 5.79 9.42 -7.05
C HIS A 231 6.70 9.11 -8.25
N ARG A 232 7.80 8.44 -7.96
CA ARG A 232 8.76 7.86 -8.89
C ARG A 232 8.87 6.37 -8.58
N ILE A 233 9.18 5.58 -9.62
CA ILE A 233 9.41 4.15 -9.45
C ILE A 233 10.51 3.94 -8.41
N GLY A 234 10.22 3.11 -7.39
CA GLY A 234 11.13 2.80 -6.29
C GLY A 234 10.95 3.68 -5.04
N ASP A 235 10.08 4.69 -5.08
CA ASP A 235 9.71 5.41 -3.87
C ASP A 235 8.89 4.53 -2.91
N ARG A 236 9.07 4.74 -1.61
CA ARG A 236 8.22 4.14 -0.58
C ARG A 236 7.01 5.02 -0.29
N ILE A 237 5.85 4.41 -0.07
CA ILE A 237 4.62 5.10 0.31
C ILE A 237 4.22 4.73 1.74
N VAL A 238 4.19 5.75 2.59
CA VAL A 238 3.76 5.64 3.99
C VAL A 238 2.52 6.48 4.19
N LEU A 239 1.41 5.86 4.59
CA LEU A 239 0.17 6.54 4.89
C LEU A 239 -0.09 6.51 6.39
N ILE A 240 -0.31 7.69 6.96
CA ILE A 240 -0.55 7.87 8.38
C ILE A 240 -1.88 8.57 8.59
N GLY A 241 -2.67 8.13 9.56
CA GLY A 241 -3.85 8.90 9.92
C GLY A 241 -4.45 8.64 11.28
N PHE A 242 -5.31 9.55 11.71
CA PHE A 242 -6.07 9.43 12.96
C PHE A 242 -7.57 9.59 12.67
N SER A 243 -8.42 8.78 13.30
CA SER A 243 -9.87 8.94 13.25
C SER A 243 -10.42 8.84 11.81
N ARG A 244 -11.16 9.85 11.33
CA ARG A 244 -11.57 9.97 9.92
C ARG A 244 -10.39 10.17 8.95
N GLY A 245 -9.28 10.74 9.43
CA GLY A 245 -8.02 10.79 8.68
C GLY A 245 -7.42 9.39 8.48
N ALA A 246 -7.53 8.50 9.48
CA ALA A 246 -7.15 7.09 9.32
C ALA A 246 -8.03 6.39 8.28
N PHE A 247 -9.34 6.67 8.28
CA PHE A 247 -10.24 6.14 7.24
C PHE A 247 -9.87 6.66 5.85
N THR A 248 -9.49 7.95 5.75
CA THR A 248 -8.99 8.56 4.50
C THR A 248 -7.70 7.87 4.03
N ALA A 249 -6.74 7.63 4.92
CA ALA A 249 -5.50 6.93 4.60
C ALA A 249 -5.76 5.52 4.04
N ARG A 250 -6.66 4.77 4.68
CA ARG A 250 -7.09 3.44 4.21
C ARG A 250 -7.85 3.50 2.89
N ALA A 251 -8.72 4.49 2.70
CA ALA A 251 -9.43 4.71 1.44
C ALA A 251 -8.48 5.05 0.29
N LEU A 252 -7.45 5.86 0.54
CA LEU A 252 -6.41 6.14 -0.44
C LEU A 252 -5.63 4.86 -0.80
N ALA A 253 -5.23 4.06 0.19
CA ALA A 253 -4.61 2.76 -0.06
C ALA A 253 -5.53 1.83 -0.88
N GLY A 254 -6.83 1.83 -0.59
CA GLY A 254 -7.84 1.08 -1.33
C GLY A 254 -8.00 1.54 -2.77
N MET A 255 -7.97 2.84 -3.01
CA MET A 255 -7.99 3.43 -4.35
C MET A 255 -6.73 3.02 -5.14
N LEU A 256 -5.54 3.13 -4.55
CA LEU A 256 -4.27 2.70 -5.17
C LEU A 256 -4.29 1.20 -5.50
N HIS A 257 -4.84 0.38 -4.61
CA HIS A 257 -5.01 -1.05 -4.84
C HIS A 257 -5.96 -1.33 -6.02
N SER A 258 -7.16 -0.75 -5.99
CA SER A 258 -8.23 -1.02 -6.95
C SER A 258 -7.93 -0.48 -8.35
N VAL A 259 -7.59 0.80 -8.45
CA VAL A 259 -7.44 1.50 -9.74
C VAL A 259 -6.00 1.83 -10.11
N GLY A 260 -5.02 1.65 -9.22
CA GLY A 260 -3.62 2.05 -9.47
C GLY A 260 -3.41 3.55 -9.44
N LEU A 261 -2.19 4.00 -9.78
CA LEU A 261 -1.84 5.42 -9.85
C LEU A 261 -1.77 5.92 -11.29
N LEU A 262 -2.51 6.98 -11.59
CA LEU A 262 -2.50 7.63 -12.90
C LEU A 262 -1.14 8.29 -13.19
N PRO A 263 -0.78 8.48 -14.48
CA PRO A 263 0.38 9.27 -14.86
C PRO A 263 0.26 10.74 -14.44
N ARG A 264 1.41 11.34 -14.12
CA ARG A 264 1.60 12.69 -13.53
C ARG A 264 0.77 13.84 -14.10
N HIS A 265 0.35 13.76 -15.36
CA HIS A 265 -0.30 14.85 -16.08
C HIS A 265 -1.77 14.58 -16.42
N ASN A 266 -2.36 13.49 -15.92
CA ASN A 266 -3.73 13.09 -16.20
C ASN A 266 -4.69 13.47 -15.05
N VAL A 267 -4.55 14.68 -14.50
CA VAL A 267 -5.34 15.16 -13.34
C VAL A 267 -6.85 15.11 -13.58
N GLU A 268 -7.30 15.32 -14.82
CA GLU A 268 -8.72 15.32 -15.20
C GLU A 268 -9.37 13.93 -15.06
N HIS A 269 -8.57 12.85 -15.03
CA HIS A 269 -9.07 11.48 -14.86
C HIS A 269 -9.27 11.09 -13.41
N ILE A 270 -8.76 11.86 -12.44
CA ILE A 270 -8.82 11.50 -11.02
C ILE A 270 -10.28 11.35 -10.52
N PRO A 271 -11.22 12.28 -10.81
CA PRO A 271 -12.62 12.12 -10.40
C PRO A 271 -13.24 10.84 -10.95
N PHE A 272 -12.92 10.48 -12.20
CA PHE A 272 -13.42 9.25 -12.82
C PHE A 272 -12.81 8.00 -12.18
N ALA A 273 -11.51 8.01 -11.90
CA ALA A 273 -10.82 6.91 -11.20
C ALA A 273 -11.44 6.66 -9.80
N TYR A 274 -11.82 7.72 -9.08
CA TYR A 274 -12.49 7.59 -7.78
C TYR A 274 -13.87 6.94 -7.90
N GLU A 275 -14.65 7.29 -8.94
CA GLU A 275 -15.94 6.66 -9.20
C GLU A 275 -15.81 5.17 -9.61
N VAL A 276 -14.74 4.80 -10.30
CA VAL A 276 -14.42 3.38 -10.58
C VAL A 276 -14.07 2.65 -9.27
N TYR A 277 -13.20 3.24 -8.44
CA TYR A 277 -12.84 2.70 -7.13
C TYR A 277 -14.07 2.46 -6.24
N LYS A 278 -14.98 3.44 -6.10
CA LYS A 278 -16.21 3.30 -5.30
C LYS A 278 -17.09 2.13 -5.73
N LYS A 279 -17.04 1.70 -6.99
CA LYS A 279 -17.89 0.62 -7.52
C LYS A 279 -17.31 -0.78 -7.35
N ASP A 280 -16.05 -0.91 -6.91
CA ASP A 280 -15.39 -2.20 -6.62
C ASP A 280 -16.03 -2.96 -5.43
N ILE A 281 -17.11 -2.39 -4.87
CA ILE A 281 -17.98 -2.98 -3.83
C ILE A 281 -18.54 -4.35 -4.25
N SER A 282 -18.76 -4.60 -5.55
CA SER A 282 -19.33 -5.86 -6.05
C SER A 282 -18.39 -7.08 -5.90
N ARG A 283 -17.09 -6.87 -5.65
CA ARG A 283 -16.13 -7.95 -5.31
C ARG A 283 -15.86 -8.08 -3.81
N SER A 284 -16.20 -7.07 -3.01
CA SER A 284 -15.87 -6.98 -1.58
C SER A 284 -17.05 -7.32 -0.63
N GLY A 285 -18.24 -7.61 -1.17
CA GLY A 285 -19.35 -8.21 -0.41
C GLY A 285 -20.16 -7.24 0.46
N ALA A 286 -20.05 -5.93 0.26
CA ALA A 286 -20.84 -4.93 0.99
C ALA A 286 -22.13 -4.54 0.21
N PRO A 287 -23.28 -4.30 0.89
CA PRO A 287 -24.50 -3.88 0.23
C PRO A 287 -24.45 -2.41 -0.20
N LEU A 288 -24.82 -2.13 -1.45
CA LEU A 288 -24.99 -0.79 -2.01
C LEU A 288 -26.45 -0.35 -1.92
N ASN A 289 -26.75 0.69 -1.14
CA ASN A 289 -27.99 1.45 -1.26
C ASN A 289 -27.70 2.72 -2.04
N ASP A 290 -28.14 2.80 -3.30
CA ASP A 290 -27.80 3.92 -4.17
C ASP A 290 -29.07 4.58 -4.74
N ALA A 291 -29.49 5.66 -4.08
CA ALA A 291 -30.56 6.55 -4.50
C ALA A 291 -29.94 7.88 -5.00
N ALA A 292 -29.44 7.93 -6.23
CA ALA A 292 -29.28 9.18 -6.98
C ALA A 292 -29.11 8.94 -8.49
N LYS A 293 -29.92 9.64 -9.29
CA LYS A 293 -29.91 9.66 -10.75
C LYS A 293 -28.79 10.59 -11.27
N LYS A 294 -27.61 10.05 -11.58
CA LYS A 294 -26.62 10.69 -12.46
C LYS A 294 -26.25 9.71 -13.59
N PRO A 295 -25.83 10.19 -14.78
CA PRO A 295 -25.45 9.31 -15.90
C PRO A 295 -24.32 8.39 -15.45
N LYS A 296 -24.66 7.10 -15.27
CA LYS A 296 -23.74 6.10 -14.77
C LYS A 296 -22.75 5.75 -15.88
N PRO A 297 -21.43 5.82 -15.66
CA PRO A 297 -20.49 5.20 -16.59
C PRO A 297 -20.82 3.70 -16.68
N ARG A 298 -20.85 3.18 -17.92
CA ARG A 298 -21.05 1.75 -18.26
C ARG A 298 -20.14 0.87 -17.36
N ASN A 299 -20.54 -0.36 -17.06
CA ASN A 299 -19.77 -1.32 -16.23
C ASN A 299 -18.27 -1.29 -16.55
N VAL A 300 -17.47 -0.57 -15.75
CA VAL A 300 -16.02 -0.51 -15.87
C VAL A 300 -15.44 -1.45 -14.83
N ASP A 301 -14.63 -2.42 -15.26
CA ASP A 301 -13.84 -3.26 -14.35
C ASP A 301 -12.64 -2.46 -13.82
N PRO A 302 -12.51 -2.25 -12.49
CA PRO A 302 -11.35 -1.57 -11.90
C PRO A 302 -10.02 -2.19 -12.32
N ALA A 303 -9.95 -3.51 -12.48
CA ALA A 303 -8.73 -4.19 -12.91
C ALA A 303 -8.35 -3.86 -14.37
N GLU A 304 -9.34 -3.68 -15.24
CA GLU A 304 -9.13 -3.23 -16.62
C GLU A 304 -8.72 -1.76 -16.67
N PHE A 305 -9.36 -0.91 -15.87
CA PHE A 305 -8.98 0.50 -15.73
C PHE A 305 -7.53 0.63 -15.27
N LYS A 306 -7.16 -0.06 -14.19
CA LYS A 306 -5.80 -0.09 -13.63
C LYS A 306 -4.78 -0.50 -14.68
N ARG A 307 -5.05 -1.58 -15.42
CA ARG A 307 -4.17 -2.07 -16.48
C ARG A 307 -3.99 -1.08 -17.63
N THR A 308 -5.05 -0.35 -17.97
CA THR A 308 -5.07 0.49 -19.18
C THR A 308 -4.46 1.86 -18.94
N PHE A 309 -4.76 2.47 -17.79
CA PHE A 309 -4.46 3.88 -17.56
C PHE A 309 -3.44 4.13 -16.44
N CYS A 310 -3.14 3.14 -15.60
CA CYS A 310 -2.43 3.36 -14.35
C CYS A 310 -1.16 2.51 -14.23
N VAL A 311 -0.30 2.93 -13.30
CA VAL A 311 0.84 2.16 -12.82
C VAL A 311 0.41 1.40 -11.56
N PRO A 312 0.75 0.11 -11.41
CA PRO A 312 0.52 -0.61 -10.16
C PRO A 312 1.41 -0.02 -9.06
N ILE A 313 0.81 0.19 -7.89
CA ILE A 313 1.49 0.73 -6.71
C ILE A 313 1.30 -0.24 -5.54
N THR A 314 2.38 -0.46 -4.80
CA THR A 314 2.39 -1.07 -3.48
C THR A 314 2.45 0.02 -2.42
N VAL A 315 1.77 -0.18 -1.29
CA VAL A 315 1.83 0.70 -0.13
C VAL A 315 2.68 0.00 0.92
N ASP A 316 3.85 0.55 1.22
CA ASP A 316 4.80 -0.05 2.14
C ASP A 316 4.26 -0.08 3.56
N TYR A 317 3.64 1.02 4.01
CA TYR A 317 3.21 1.14 5.39
C TYR A 317 1.92 1.95 5.54
N VAL A 318 1.00 1.43 6.35
CA VAL A 318 -0.17 2.17 6.84
C VAL A 318 -0.20 2.13 8.36
N GLY A 319 -0.03 3.30 8.99
CA GLY A 319 -0.05 3.45 10.44
C GLY A 319 -1.20 4.35 10.89
N VAL A 320 -2.12 3.81 11.67
CA VAL A 320 -3.36 4.52 12.02
C VAL A 320 -3.69 4.50 13.51
N TRP A 321 -4.28 5.59 13.99
CA TRP A 321 -4.91 5.67 15.30
C TRP A 321 -6.44 5.66 15.13
N ASP A 322 -7.06 4.70 15.80
CA ASP A 322 -8.49 4.55 16.04
C ASP A 322 -9.37 4.92 14.83
N THR A 323 -9.23 4.13 13.76
CA THR A 323 -9.95 4.35 12.50
C THR A 323 -11.45 4.35 12.75
N VAL A 324 -12.13 5.48 12.57
CA VAL A 324 -13.60 5.54 12.61
C VAL A 324 -14.12 5.78 11.20
N ALA A 325 -15.17 5.05 10.83
CA ALA A 325 -15.81 5.25 9.53
C ALA A 325 -16.27 6.71 9.39
N SER A 326 -16.31 7.19 8.15
CA SER A 326 -17.01 8.45 7.86
C SER A 326 -18.52 8.18 8.00
N VAL A 327 -19.01 8.24 9.23
CA VAL A 327 -20.44 8.09 9.55
C VAL A 327 -21.16 9.37 9.18
N GLY A 328 -21.93 9.29 8.09
CA GLY A 328 -23.15 10.09 8.02
C GLY A 328 -24.08 9.67 9.15
N ALA A 329 -24.80 10.59 9.75
CA ALA A 329 -25.70 10.41 10.89
C ALA A 329 -26.80 9.35 10.68
N LEU A 330 -26.91 8.74 9.48
CA LEU A 330 -27.91 7.72 9.15
C LEU A 330 -27.38 6.44 8.48
N VAL A 331 -26.22 6.44 7.79
CA VAL A 331 -25.69 5.24 7.09
C VAL A 331 -24.15 5.22 7.10
N PRO A 332 -23.50 4.11 7.54
CA PRO A 332 -22.07 3.93 7.37
C PRO A 332 -21.71 3.86 5.88
N GLN A 333 -20.95 4.83 5.36
CA GLN A 333 -20.34 4.66 4.05
C GLN A 333 -19.10 3.78 4.20
N SER A 334 -19.19 2.55 3.70
CA SER A 334 -18.01 1.70 3.52
C SER A 334 -17.46 1.89 2.11
N LEU A 335 -16.16 2.13 2.01
CA LEU A 335 -15.45 2.11 0.74
C LEU A 335 -14.76 0.74 0.57
N PRO A 336 -14.45 0.32 -0.66
CA PRO A 336 -13.70 -0.92 -0.88
C PRO A 336 -12.32 -0.88 -0.23
N TRP A 337 -11.87 -2.05 0.21
CA TRP A 337 -10.51 -2.30 0.72
C TRP A 337 -10.15 -1.54 2.01
N ILE A 338 -11.15 -1.20 2.82
CA ILE A 338 -10.93 -0.54 4.11
C ILE A 338 -10.45 -1.55 5.15
N ASP A 339 -11.24 -2.59 5.42
CA ASP A 339 -10.98 -3.64 6.43
C ASP A 339 -9.91 -4.65 6.02
N TYR A 340 -9.60 -4.76 4.73
CA TYR A 340 -8.51 -5.58 4.19
C TYR A 340 -8.02 -5.03 2.86
N ASN A 341 -6.71 -5.06 2.62
CA ASN A 341 -6.10 -4.64 1.36
C ASN A 341 -4.77 -5.38 1.13
N PRO A 342 -4.64 -6.21 0.07
CA PRO A 342 -3.43 -7.00 -0.17
C PRO A 342 -2.24 -6.18 -0.71
N SER A 343 -2.45 -4.91 -1.09
CA SER A 343 -1.36 -4.03 -1.53
C SER A 343 -0.69 -3.26 -0.39
N ILE A 344 -1.13 -3.43 0.85
CA ILE A 344 -0.49 -2.87 2.05
C ILE A 344 0.49 -3.91 2.62
N MET A 345 1.79 -3.63 2.63
CA MET A 345 2.79 -4.56 3.14
C MET A 345 2.79 -4.61 4.67
N THR A 346 2.86 -3.45 5.31
CA THR A 346 2.82 -3.34 6.77
C THR A 346 1.64 -2.50 7.23
N PHE A 347 0.81 -3.04 8.12
CA PHE A 347 -0.33 -2.34 8.72
C PHE A 347 -0.20 -2.29 10.24
N ARG A 348 -0.38 -1.11 10.83
CA ARG A 348 -0.40 -0.88 12.28
C ARG A 348 -1.63 -0.07 12.67
N GLN A 349 -2.41 -0.55 13.63
CA GLN A 349 -3.52 0.22 14.20
C GLN A 349 -3.49 0.23 15.73
N ALA A 350 -3.56 1.43 16.31
CA ALA A 350 -3.81 1.64 17.73
C ALA A 350 -5.31 1.90 17.95
N LEU A 351 -5.98 1.07 18.76
CA LEU A 351 -7.43 1.14 19.01
C LEU A 351 -7.72 1.68 20.41
N ALA A 352 -8.80 2.46 20.56
CA ALA A 352 -9.27 2.95 21.86
C ALA A 352 -10.20 1.94 22.53
N LEU A 353 -9.82 1.45 23.71
CA LEU A 353 -10.59 0.46 24.46
C LEU A 353 -11.81 1.06 25.17
N ASP A 354 -11.70 2.31 25.65
CA ASP A 354 -12.69 2.92 26.52
C ASP A 354 -13.67 3.86 25.79
N GLU A 355 -13.59 3.97 24.45
CA GLU A 355 -14.52 4.78 23.65
C GLU A 355 -15.93 4.17 23.62
N ARG A 356 -16.93 4.97 24.01
CA ARG A 356 -18.32 4.51 24.22
C ARG A 356 -19.35 5.20 23.32
N ARG A 357 -18.95 6.22 22.54
CA ARG A 357 -19.87 6.95 21.68
C ARG A 357 -20.24 6.09 20.48
N GLY A 358 -21.54 5.90 20.23
CA GLY A 358 -22.04 5.06 19.13
C GLY A 358 -21.63 5.51 17.72
N ASN A 359 -21.21 6.77 17.55
CA ASN A 359 -20.72 7.30 16.28
C ASN A 359 -19.19 7.10 16.07
N PHE A 360 -18.51 6.46 17.02
CA PHE A 360 -17.05 6.23 17.00
C PHE A 360 -16.72 4.74 17.00
N ILE A 361 -17.50 3.93 16.27
CA ILE A 361 -17.24 2.50 16.11
C ILE A 361 -15.96 2.33 15.27
N PRO A 362 -14.93 1.63 15.78
CA PRO A 362 -13.69 1.47 15.05
C PRO A 362 -13.83 0.50 13.88
N SER A 363 -13.19 0.83 12.76
CA SER A 363 -12.98 -0.07 11.62
C SER A 363 -11.76 -0.95 11.91
N VAL A 364 -12.01 -2.22 12.22
CA VAL A 364 -10.98 -3.22 12.55
C VAL A 364 -10.51 -3.92 11.27
N TRP A 365 -9.29 -4.44 11.26
CA TRP A 365 -8.77 -5.23 10.14
C TRP A 365 -9.37 -6.65 10.10
N ASP A 366 -9.68 -7.18 8.91
CA ASP A 366 -10.11 -8.57 8.72
C ASP A 366 -8.90 -9.51 8.61
N HIS A 367 -8.41 -9.96 9.78
CA HIS A 367 -7.26 -10.87 9.88
C HIS A 367 -7.43 -12.21 9.15
N ARG A 368 -8.66 -12.61 8.80
CA ARG A 368 -8.91 -13.85 8.04
C ARG A 368 -8.47 -13.76 6.59
N ARG A 369 -8.31 -12.55 6.06
CA ARG A 369 -7.91 -12.29 4.68
C ARG A 369 -6.44 -11.92 4.56
N THR A 370 -5.77 -11.60 5.67
CA THR A 370 -4.35 -11.26 5.69
C THR A 370 -3.53 -12.34 4.98
N THR A 371 -2.76 -11.93 3.99
CA THR A 371 -1.86 -12.83 3.26
C THR A 371 -0.52 -12.95 4.00
N MET A 372 0.22 -14.04 3.75
CA MET A 372 1.47 -14.33 4.47
C MET A 372 2.59 -13.32 4.18
N VAL A 373 2.46 -12.50 3.13
CA VAL A 373 3.42 -11.43 2.79
C VAL A 373 3.16 -10.12 3.53
N GLN A 374 2.09 -10.05 4.34
CA GLN A 374 1.70 -8.84 5.04
C GLN A 374 2.00 -8.94 6.53
N ASP A 375 2.56 -7.87 7.09
CA ASP A 375 2.75 -7.71 8.52
C ASP A 375 1.66 -6.79 9.09
N VAL A 376 0.64 -7.38 9.70
CA VAL A 376 -0.54 -6.67 10.23
C VAL A 376 -0.59 -6.78 11.74
N LYS A 377 -0.69 -5.65 12.44
CA LYS A 377 -0.82 -5.61 13.90
C LYS A 377 -1.82 -4.56 14.37
N GLU A 378 -2.74 -4.99 15.24
CA GLU A 378 -3.68 -4.12 15.93
C GLU A 378 -3.49 -4.24 17.45
N VAL A 379 -3.47 -3.11 18.16
CA VAL A 379 -3.26 -3.08 19.61
C VAL A 379 -4.30 -2.18 20.24
N TRP A 380 -4.99 -2.69 21.26
CA TRP A 380 -5.95 -1.95 22.05
C TRP A 380 -5.24 -1.23 23.21
N PHE A 381 -5.45 0.07 23.30
CA PHE A 381 -4.92 0.93 24.35
C PHE A 381 -6.05 1.40 25.26
N LYS A 382 -5.74 1.51 26.55
CA LYS A 382 -6.63 2.14 27.53
C LYS A 382 -6.78 3.64 27.21
N GLY A 383 -7.99 4.18 27.36
CA GLY A 383 -8.35 5.56 27.04
C GLY A 383 -9.42 5.67 25.96
N GLU A 384 -9.99 6.87 25.85
CA GLU A 384 -10.97 7.22 24.81
C GLU A 384 -10.26 7.61 23.49
N HIS A 385 -11.03 7.92 22.45
CA HIS A 385 -10.52 8.19 21.10
C HIS A 385 -9.33 9.18 21.04
N SER A 386 -9.43 10.30 21.77
CA SER A 386 -8.37 11.32 21.82
C SER A 386 -7.23 10.98 22.78
N ASP A 387 -7.43 10.05 23.71
CA ASP A 387 -6.34 9.53 24.56
C ASP A 387 -5.43 8.58 23.78
N VAL A 388 -5.92 7.98 22.69
CA VAL A 388 -5.12 7.15 21.78
C VAL A 388 -4.56 7.95 20.61
N GLY A 389 -5.36 8.82 19.99
CA GLY A 389 -4.90 9.60 18.83
C GLY A 389 -4.30 10.97 19.12
N GLY A 390 -4.38 11.44 20.36
CA GLY A 390 -4.03 12.81 20.74
C GLY A 390 -5.16 13.81 20.49
N GLY A 391 -4.90 15.10 20.77
CA GLY A 391 -5.88 16.17 20.67
C GLY A 391 -6.67 16.48 21.95
N SER A 392 -6.44 15.74 23.05
CA SER A 392 -6.94 16.10 24.39
C SER A 392 -6.06 17.19 25.03
N ALA A 393 -6.65 18.06 25.86
CA ALA A 393 -5.88 18.94 26.72
C ALA A 393 -5.06 18.10 27.72
N GLY A 394 -3.76 18.33 27.80
CA GLY A 394 -2.93 17.78 28.88
C GLY A 394 -3.31 18.41 30.23
N PRO A 395 -2.94 17.79 31.36
CA PRO A 395 -3.01 18.47 32.65
C PRO A 395 -2.22 19.79 32.59
N GLU A 396 -2.73 20.84 33.23
CA GLU A 396 -2.04 22.14 33.30
C GLU A 396 -0.60 21.92 33.81
N ASN A 397 0.36 22.12 32.91
CA ASN A 397 1.83 22.02 33.09
C ASN A 397 2.55 20.70 32.76
N ASP A 398 1.92 19.67 32.17
CA ASP A 398 2.69 18.51 31.69
C ASP A 398 2.09 17.76 30.48
N SER A 399 2.65 18.02 29.29
CA SER A 399 2.33 17.30 28.06
C SER A 399 3.06 15.96 27.91
N TYR A 400 4.05 15.64 28.77
CA TYR A 400 4.82 14.40 28.68
C TYR A 400 4.06 13.18 29.22
N SER A 401 3.08 13.39 30.10
CA SER A 401 2.28 12.34 30.75
C SER A 401 1.01 11.95 29.99
N MET A 402 0.79 12.46 28.77
CA MET A 402 -0.39 12.10 27.97
C MET A 402 -0.36 10.62 27.56
N LEU A 403 -1.47 9.91 27.76
CA LEU A 403 -1.64 8.50 27.34
C LEU A 403 -1.37 8.31 25.84
N SER A 404 -1.68 9.31 25.02
CA SER A 404 -1.46 9.30 23.57
C SER A 404 0.01 9.20 23.17
N ASN A 405 0.94 9.54 24.06
CA ASN A 405 2.37 9.37 23.79
C ASN A 405 2.79 7.88 23.77
N ILE A 406 2.03 6.99 24.43
CA ILE A 406 2.31 5.55 24.45
C ILE A 406 1.90 4.93 23.10
N SER A 407 0.68 5.24 22.64
CA SER A 407 0.16 4.76 21.35
C SER A 407 0.88 5.35 20.15
N LEU A 408 1.57 6.50 20.29
CA LEU A 408 2.39 7.11 19.24
C LEU A 408 3.47 6.16 18.72
N ARG A 409 4.05 5.33 19.60
CA ARG A 409 5.15 4.41 19.25
C ARG A 409 4.75 3.33 18.26
N LEU A 410 3.49 2.91 18.26
CA LEU A 410 3.06 1.80 17.42
C LEU A 410 3.06 2.19 15.93
N PRO A 411 2.39 3.27 15.49
CA PRO A 411 2.51 3.70 14.10
C PRO A 411 3.87 4.26 13.72
N LEU A 412 4.78 4.53 14.67
CA LEU A 412 6.16 4.97 14.42
C LEU A 412 7.12 3.83 14.02
N SER A 413 6.73 2.56 14.12
CA SER A 413 7.65 1.43 13.88
C SER A 413 8.23 1.41 12.46
N PHE A 414 7.60 2.07 11.47
CA PHE A 414 8.17 2.23 10.12
C PHE A 414 9.52 2.98 10.12
N THR A 415 9.76 3.84 11.11
CA THR A 415 11.04 4.56 11.25
C THR A 415 12.13 3.69 11.86
N GLU A 416 11.77 2.71 12.68
CA GLU A 416 12.73 1.81 13.34
C GLU A 416 13.30 0.78 12.35
N GLU A 417 12.48 0.30 11.41
CA GLU A 417 12.90 -0.54 10.28
C GLU A 417 13.94 0.17 9.39
N GLU A 418 13.84 1.49 9.17
CA GLU A 418 14.86 2.25 8.43
C GLU A 418 16.20 2.32 9.17
N THR A 419 16.21 2.32 10.51
CA THR A 419 17.44 2.34 11.33
C THR A 419 18.14 0.98 11.39
N SER A 420 17.41 -0.13 11.47
CA SER A 420 18.02 -1.47 11.47
C SER A 420 18.71 -1.78 10.14
N SER A 421 18.09 -1.41 9.02
CA SER A 421 18.68 -1.58 7.68
C SER A 421 19.95 -0.75 7.48
N ARG A 422 20.03 0.45 8.09
CA ARG A 422 21.23 1.32 8.04
C ARG A 422 22.36 0.86 8.96
N LEU A 423 22.05 0.25 10.10
CA LEU A 423 23.05 -0.30 11.02
C LEU A 423 23.76 -1.54 10.45
N HIS A 424 23.11 -2.31 9.57
CA HIS A 424 23.74 -3.41 8.84
C HIS A 424 24.68 -2.93 7.73
N GLN A 425 24.40 -1.79 7.08
CA GLN A 425 25.31 -1.24 6.05
C GLN A 425 26.58 -0.56 6.62
N GLN A 426 26.61 -0.19 7.90
CA GLN A 426 27.81 0.42 8.53
C GLN A 426 28.76 -0.57 9.20
N LYS A 427 28.46 -1.88 9.18
CA LYS A 427 29.34 -2.93 9.74
C LYS A 427 29.90 -3.91 8.68
N GLY A 428 29.75 -3.58 7.39
CA GLY A 428 30.35 -4.32 6.28
C GLY A 428 31.71 -3.76 5.87
#